data_AF-A0A2N6FPC7-F1
#
_entry.id   AF-A0A2N6FPC7-F1
#
_cell.length_a   1.000
_cell.length_b   1.000
_cell.length_c   1.000
_cell.angle_alpha   90.00
_cell.angle_beta   90.00
_cell.angle_gamma   90.00
#
_symmetry.space_group_name_H-M   'P 1'
#
loop_
_entity.id
_entity.type
_entity.pdbx_description
1 polymer ?
#
loop_
_entity_poly.entity_id
_entity_poly.type
_entity_poly.pdbx_seq_one_letter_code
_entity_poly.pdbx_strand_id
1 'polypeptide(L)'
;MELYGVTLDFDDMRSCGLLPDLCADWDHRSEELTENEKLLSYWDNNIKELLKKTDKVILGNIGNKSVLYSADENTVQLIKEQFKEMELSKIMYEEIDQCENCIKVDYLNP
;
A
#
# COMPACT_ATOMS: atom_id res chain seq x y z
N MET A 1 -17.53 -3.16 -5.69
CA MET A 1 -17.52 -3.80 -4.32
C MET A 1 -16.75 -2.90 -3.37
N GLU A 2 -17.19 -2.76 -2.10
CA GLU A 2 -16.49 -1.91 -1.12
C GLU A 2 -15.30 -2.64 -0.49
N LEU A 3 -14.16 -1.96 -0.37
CA LEU A 3 -12.93 -2.50 0.20
C LEU A 3 -12.37 -1.57 1.27
N TYR A 4 -11.62 -2.14 2.21
CA TYR A 4 -10.91 -1.41 3.27
C TYR A 4 -9.43 -1.77 3.26
N GLY A 5 -8.58 -0.77 3.50
CA GLY A 5 -7.14 -0.96 3.37
C GLY A 5 -6.35 0.33 3.44
N VAL A 6 -5.14 0.28 2.88
CA VAL A 6 -4.16 1.36 2.93
C VAL A 6 -3.71 1.74 1.52
N THR A 7 -3.47 3.04 1.34
CA THR A 7 -2.89 3.62 0.13
C THR A 7 -1.60 4.31 0.50
N LEU A 8 -0.56 4.14 -0.31
CA LEU A 8 0.72 4.81 -0.15
C LEU A 8 1.14 5.49 -1.45
N ASP A 9 1.57 6.74 -1.33
CA ASP A 9 2.12 7.52 -2.42
C ASP A 9 3.62 7.72 -2.13
N PHE A 10 4.47 7.12 -2.96
CA PHE A 10 5.93 7.17 -2.77
C PHE A 10 6.53 8.53 -3.15
N ASP A 11 5.77 9.34 -3.88
CA ASP A 11 6.18 10.64 -4.38
C ASP A 11 5.59 11.80 -3.55
N ASP A 12 4.75 11.52 -2.55
CA ASP A 12 4.08 12.54 -1.75
C ASP A 12 4.73 12.73 -0.39
N MET A 13 5.24 13.95 -0.14
CA MET A 13 5.78 14.35 1.16
C MET A 13 4.76 14.25 2.31
N ARG A 14 3.45 14.18 2.03
CA ARG A 14 2.42 13.89 3.05
C ARG A 14 2.50 12.46 3.58
N SER A 15 2.94 11.49 2.77
CA SER A 15 3.19 10.13 3.25
C SER A 15 4.35 10.09 4.24
N CYS A 16 5.29 11.02 4.13
CA CYS A 16 6.32 11.26 5.15
C CYS A 16 5.78 11.85 6.46
N GLY A 17 4.61 12.49 6.45
CA GLY A 17 3.94 12.92 7.67
C GLY A 17 3.45 11.76 8.54
N LEU A 18 3.16 10.61 7.92
CA LEU A 18 2.75 9.37 8.60
C LEU A 18 3.97 8.54 9.04
N LEU A 19 5.04 8.55 8.23
CA LEU A 19 6.25 7.76 8.42
C LEU A 19 7.52 8.64 8.37
N PRO A 20 7.69 9.60 9.31
CA PRO A 20 8.74 10.62 9.23
C PRO A 20 10.15 10.05 9.26
N ASP A 21 10.38 8.97 10.01
CA ASP A 21 11.69 8.31 10.11
C ASP A 21 12.13 7.71 8.76
N LEU A 22 11.18 7.29 7.92
CA LEU A 22 11.48 6.74 6.59
C LEU A 22 11.84 7.81 5.56
N CYS A 23 11.54 9.07 5.85
CA CYS A 23 11.79 10.19 4.94
C CYS A 23 12.87 11.16 5.43
N ALA A 24 13.49 10.91 6.58
CA ALA A 24 14.47 11.82 7.18
C ALA A 24 15.64 12.18 6.25
N ASP A 25 16.04 11.25 5.37
CA ASP A 25 17.14 11.41 4.42
C ASP A 25 16.67 11.55 2.97
N TRP A 26 15.36 11.68 2.72
CA TRP A 26 14.82 11.73 1.36
C TRP A 26 14.86 13.15 0.80
N ASP A 27 15.67 13.38 -0.24
CA ASP A 27 15.73 14.66 -0.93
C ASP A 27 14.70 14.75 -2.06
N HIS A 28 13.43 14.94 -1.68
CA HIS A 28 12.31 15.13 -2.61
C HIS A 28 12.46 16.35 -3.55
N ARG A 29 13.45 17.24 -3.32
CA ARG A 29 13.69 18.44 -4.14
C ARG A 29 14.77 18.25 -5.21
N SER A 30 15.41 17.07 -5.25
CA SER A 30 16.35 16.72 -6.32
C SER A 30 15.63 16.73 -7.67
N GLU A 31 16.28 17.27 -8.72
CA GLU A 31 15.75 17.26 -10.10
C GLU A 31 15.63 15.83 -10.65
N GLU A 32 16.36 14.89 -10.07
CA GLU A 32 16.08 13.46 -10.19
C GLU A 32 15.03 13.10 -9.13
N LEU A 33 13.77 12.95 -9.55
CA LEU A 33 12.69 12.37 -8.75
C LEU A 33 13.10 10.94 -8.34
N THR A 34 13.80 10.80 -7.22
CA THR A 34 14.18 9.50 -6.68
C THR A 34 13.07 9.00 -5.78
N GLU A 35 12.51 7.84 -6.11
CA GLU A 35 11.54 7.17 -5.24
C GLU A 35 12.15 6.99 -3.85
N ASN A 36 11.34 7.16 -2.80
CA ASN A 36 11.83 6.93 -1.45
C ASN A 36 12.06 5.42 -1.21
N GLU A 37 13.29 4.95 -1.42
CA GLU A 37 13.68 3.54 -1.29
C GLU A 37 13.37 2.95 0.11
N LYS A 38 13.46 3.75 1.17
CA LYS A 38 13.13 3.29 2.53
C LYS A 38 11.63 3.06 2.67
N LEU A 39 10.83 3.95 2.09
CA LEU A 39 9.38 3.85 2.08
C LEU A 39 8.89 2.67 1.22
N LEU A 40 9.51 2.47 0.05
CA LEU A 40 9.31 1.29 -0.79
C LEU A 40 9.64 -0.01 -0.05
N SER A 41 10.81 -0.05 0.60
CA SER A 41 11.23 -1.23 1.37
C SER A 41 10.30 -1.52 2.54
N TYR A 42 9.82 -0.50 3.25
CA TYR A 42 8.78 -0.66 4.27
C TYR A 42 7.51 -1.27 3.68
N TRP A 43 7.01 -0.73 2.58
CA TRP A 43 5.79 -1.21 1.92
C TRP A 43 5.91 -2.67 1.49
N ASP A 44 6.97 -3.01 0.78
CA ASP A 44 7.21 -4.36 0.26
C ASP A 44 7.36 -5.40 1.38
N ASN A 45 8.08 -5.06 2.45
CA ASN A 45 8.28 -5.99 3.57
C ASN A 45 6.96 -6.24 4.31
N ASN A 46 6.17 -5.19 4.56
CA ASN A 46 4.87 -5.35 5.22
C ASN A 46 3.89 -6.16 4.36
N ILE A 47 3.86 -5.96 3.04
CA ILE A 47 3.08 -6.78 2.12
C ILE A 47 3.53 -8.24 2.19
N LYS A 48 4.84 -8.52 2.09
CA LYS A 48 5.37 -9.89 2.16
C LYS A 48 4.99 -10.59 3.46
N GLU A 49 5.07 -9.90 4.61
CA GLU A 49 4.65 -10.48 5.89
C GLU A 49 3.14 -10.69 5.98
N LEU A 50 2.33 -9.78 5.42
CA LEU A 50 0.88 -9.95 5.35
C LEU A 50 0.49 -11.15 4.49
N LEU A 51 1.13 -11.31 3.32
CA LEU A 51 0.85 -12.38 2.37
C LEU A 51 1.19 -13.79 2.91
N LYS A 52 2.03 -13.89 3.95
CA LYS A 52 2.25 -15.15 4.68
C LYS A 52 1.05 -15.56 5.53
N LYS A 53 0.17 -14.61 5.88
CA LYS A 53 -0.99 -14.79 6.77
C LYS A 53 -2.30 -14.90 5.99
N THR A 54 -2.40 -14.22 4.85
CA THR A 54 -3.63 -14.16 4.05
C THR A 54 -3.33 -13.88 2.58
N ASP A 55 -4.08 -14.53 1.71
CA ASP A 55 -4.15 -14.30 0.26
C ASP A 55 -5.47 -13.60 -0.13
N LYS A 56 -6.22 -13.07 0.83
CA LYS A 56 -7.49 -12.38 0.56
C LYS A 56 -7.31 -10.87 0.44
N VAL A 57 -6.28 -10.45 -0.25
CA VAL A 57 -5.99 -9.04 -0.49
C VAL A 57 -6.15 -8.72 -1.97
N ILE A 58 -6.22 -7.43 -2.26
CA ILE A 58 -6.10 -6.87 -3.60
C ILE A 58 -4.92 -5.91 -3.54
N LEU A 59 -3.93 -6.17 -4.40
CA LEU A 59 -2.76 -5.33 -4.61
C LEU A 59 -2.86 -4.67 -5.98
N GLY A 60 -2.68 -3.37 -6.04
CA GLY A 60 -2.79 -2.61 -7.28
C GLY A 60 -2.32 -1.18 -7.12
N ASN A 61 -2.77 -0.32 -8.03
CA ASN A 61 -2.53 1.10 -7.97
C ASN A 61 -3.84 1.90 -8.13
N ILE A 62 -3.81 3.17 -7.75
CA ILE A 62 -4.81 4.17 -8.16
C ILE A 62 -4.02 5.35 -8.69
N GLY A 63 -3.92 5.48 -10.02
CA GLY A 63 -2.97 6.40 -10.63
C GLY A 63 -1.53 6.05 -10.26
N ASN A 64 -0.81 6.98 -9.61
CA ASN A 64 0.59 6.77 -9.16
C ASN A 64 0.72 6.16 -7.75
N LYS A 65 -0.39 5.87 -7.07
CA LYS A 65 -0.39 5.42 -5.68
C LYS A 65 -0.52 3.92 -5.61
N SER A 66 0.25 3.28 -4.75
CA SER A 66 0.11 1.85 -4.48
C SER A 66 -0.96 1.59 -3.42
N VAL A 67 -1.74 0.53 -3.64
CA VAL A 67 -2.88 0.19 -2.79
C VAL A 67 -2.86 -1.27 -2.35
N LEU A 68 -3.31 -1.49 -1.12
CA LEU A 68 -3.51 -2.80 -0.50
C LEU A 68 -4.85 -2.81 0.24
N TYR A 69 -5.82 -3.56 -0.26
CA TYR A 69 -7.19 -3.56 0.25
C TYR A 69 -7.79 -4.96 0.33
N SER A 70 -8.87 -5.10 1.11
CA SER A 70 -9.65 -6.33 1.20
C SER A 70 -11.11 -6.06 1.57
N ALA A 71 -12.03 -6.94 1.18
CA ALA A 71 -13.37 -6.98 1.77
C ALA A 71 -13.53 -8.09 2.85
N ASP A 72 -12.50 -8.92 3.07
CA ASP A 72 -12.50 -9.93 4.13
C ASP A 72 -12.17 -9.28 5.47
N GLU A 73 -13.13 -9.27 6.41
CA GLU A 73 -13.00 -8.56 7.69
C GLU A 73 -11.76 -8.97 8.50
N ASN A 74 -11.39 -10.25 8.48
CA ASN A 74 -10.19 -10.74 9.17
C ASN A 74 -8.92 -10.16 8.54
N THR A 75 -8.88 -10.14 7.20
CA THR A 75 -7.77 -9.55 6.44
C THR A 75 -7.69 -8.04 6.65
N VAL A 76 -8.81 -7.34 6.77
CA VAL A 76 -8.85 -5.91 7.10
C VAL A 76 -8.23 -5.64 8.48
N GLN A 77 -8.49 -6.50 9.48
CA GLN A 77 -7.81 -6.39 10.78
C GLN A 77 -6.30 -6.64 10.67
N LEU A 78 -5.88 -7.64 9.88
CA LEU A 78 -4.46 -7.90 9.65
C LEU A 78 -3.76 -6.72 8.96
N ILE A 79 -4.41 -6.07 7.99
CA ILE A 79 -3.89 -4.86 7.34
C ILE A 79 -3.73 -3.74 8.39
N LYS A 80 -4.73 -3.52 9.24
CA LYS A 80 -4.69 -2.51 10.30
C LYS A 80 -3.54 -2.73 11.30
N GLU A 81 -3.30 -3.98 11.68
CA GLU A 81 -2.22 -4.33 12.59
C GLU A 81 -0.84 -4.19 11.94
N GLN A 82 -0.72 -4.58 10.67
CA GLN A 82 0.53 -4.55 9.92
C GLN A 82 0.95 -3.11 9.57
N PHE A 83 -0.02 -2.27 9.19
CA PHE A 83 0.17 -0.85 8.84
C PHE A 83 -0.44 0.06 9.91
N LYS A 84 -0.12 -0.21 11.18
CA LYS A 84 -0.70 0.50 12.35
C LYS A 84 -0.46 2.01 12.35
N GLU A 85 0.55 2.47 11.63
CA GLU A 85 0.88 3.90 11.47
C GLU A 85 -0.01 4.59 10.42
N MET A 86 -0.72 3.83 9.60
CA MET A 86 -1.54 4.32 8.49
C MET A 86 -3.03 4.30 8.83
N GLU A 87 -3.77 5.27 8.33
CA GLU A 87 -5.22 5.26 8.43
C GLU A 87 -5.82 4.30 7.40
N LEU A 88 -6.75 3.45 7.87
CA LEU A 88 -7.58 2.69 6.96
C LEU A 88 -8.52 3.62 6.20
N SER A 89 -8.57 3.45 4.90
CA SER A 89 -9.50 4.13 4.01
C SER A 89 -10.39 3.12 3.31
N LYS A 90 -11.43 3.64 2.67
CA LYS A 90 -12.42 2.88 1.94
C LYS A 90 -12.38 3.28 0.47
N ILE A 91 -12.45 2.30 -0.42
CA ILE A 91 -12.51 2.51 -1.88
C ILE A 91 -13.48 1.51 -2.51
N MET A 92 -13.88 1.80 -3.75
CA MET A 92 -14.59 0.85 -4.60
C MET A 92 -13.57 0.04 -5.41
N TYR A 93 -13.81 -1.27 -5.55
CA TYR A 93 -12.98 -2.15 -6.37
C TYR A 93 -12.76 -1.63 -7.80
N GLU A 94 -13.78 -0.98 -8.38
CA GLU A 94 -13.71 -0.41 -9.72
C GLU A 94 -12.71 0.76 -9.84
N GLU A 95 -12.23 1.32 -8.73
CA GLU A 95 -11.24 2.40 -8.71
C GLU A 95 -9.79 1.90 -8.77
N ILE A 96 -9.56 0.59 -8.58
CA ILE A 96 -8.20 0.01 -8.55
C ILE A 96 -7.74 -0.33 -9.97
N ASP A 97 -6.66 0.32 -10.39
CA ASP A 97 -5.87 -0.08 -11.54
C ASP A 97 -5.08 -1.35 -11.17
N GLN A 98 -5.39 -2.48 -11.81
CA GLN A 98 -4.67 -3.72 -11.55
C GLN A 98 -3.23 -3.62 -12.05
N CYS A 99 -2.26 -3.80 -11.14
CA CYS A 99 -0.85 -3.80 -11.50
C CYS A 99 -0.50 -5.08 -12.28
N GLU A 100 0.04 -4.95 -13.50
CA GLU A 100 0.37 -6.10 -14.36
C GLU A 100 1.54 -6.95 -13.83
N ASN A 101 2.49 -6.35 -13.10
CA ASN A 101 3.73 -7.00 -12.63
C ASN A 101 3.89 -7.06 -11.09
N CYS A 102 2.88 -6.68 -10.31
CA CYS A 102 2.91 -6.80 -8.86
C CYS A 102 2.61 -8.24 -8.43
N ILE A 103 2.91 -8.61 -7.19
CA ILE A 103 2.52 -9.91 -6.61
C ILE A 103 0.99 -10.02 -6.69
N LYS A 104 0.47 -10.70 -7.71
CA LYS A 104 -0.97 -10.75 -8.01
C LYS A 104 -1.65 -11.72 -7.08
N VAL A 105 -2.29 -11.13 -6.08
CA VAL A 105 -3.31 -11.76 -5.27
C VAL A 105 -4.54 -10.90 -5.47
N ASP A 106 -5.51 -11.43 -6.22
CA ASP A 106 -6.85 -10.85 -6.38
C ASP A 106 -7.84 -11.97 -6.09
N TYR A 107 -8.45 -11.95 -4.91
CA TYR A 107 -9.38 -13.02 -4.53
C TYR A 107 -10.69 -13.02 -5.35
N LEU A 108 -10.95 -11.98 -6.15
CA LEU A 108 -12.05 -11.96 -7.12
C LEU A 108 -11.67 -12.59 -8.48
N ASN A 109 -10.38 -12.63 -8.79
CA ASN A 109 -9.81 -13.29 -9.97
C ASN A 109 -8.64 -14.20 -9.54
N PRO A 110 -8.94 -15.31 -8.85
CA PRO A 110 -7.94 -16.27 -8.35
C PRO A 110 -7.19 -17.02 -9.45
#